data_AF-A0A428QDR9-F1
#
_entry.id   AF-A0A428QDR9-F1
#
_cell.length_a   1.000
_cell.length_b   1.000
_cell.length_c   1.000
_cell.angle_alpha   90.00
_cell.angle_beta   90.00
_cell.angle_gamma   90.00
#
_symmetry.space_group_name_H-M   'P 1'
#
loop_
_entity.id
_entity.type
_entity.pdbx_description
1 polymer ?
#
loop_
_entity_poly.entity_id
_entity_poly.type
_entity_poly.pdbx_seq_one_letter_code
_entity_poly.pdbx_strand_id
1 'polypeptide(L)'
;MKTATMRPETRSLCWFEFAVTAEDDSFDHIYSTRSGVAGSGDYNDPEWNARADPRWSPDGTQVVWWDEITLSPACGGQNPLPCYPSKEPWGRAQRVVVATLTGRKPYAPVNVKTALDTHSGYAKIQLRDDSAGSLSSVSVEYFKFSDDGKFVLNGTESVKATAGTATLILVDWRSDLVQAVGDVVNTKKTSPGGFQLSIDIMTNMFNANGTLTTTVDGKTYHQPANGT
;
A
#
# COMPACT_ATOMS: atom_id res chain seq x y z
N MET A 1 17.37 -12.88 12.53
CA MET A 1 17.62 -11.94 11.41
C MET A 1 18.02 -12.76 10.20
N LYS A 2 17.26 -12.64 9.11
CA LYS A 2 17.52 -13.36 7.86
C LYS A 2 17.97 -12.36 6.81
N THR A 3 19.05 -12.65 6.09
CA THR A 3 19.57 -11.79 5.02
C THR A 3 19.56 -12.57 3.72
N ALA A 4 19.10 -11.94 2.65
CA ALA A 4 19.13 -12.51 1.31
C ALA A 4 19.66 -11.49 0.31
N THR A 5 20.34 -11.97 -0.72
CA THR A 5 20.66 -11.16 -1.90
C THR A 5 19.70 -11.59 -2.99
N MET A 6 18.85 -10.67 -3.43
CA MET A 6 17.93 -10.89 -4.54
C MET A 6 18.56 -10.36 -5.82
N ARG A 7 18.60 -11.21 -6.84
CA ARG A 7 18.85 -10.78 -8.22
C ARG A 7 17.49 -10.64 -8.91
N PRO A 8 17.33 -9.71 -9.86
CA PRO A 8 16.12 -9.64 -10.65
C PRO A 8 16.08 -10.91 -11.52
N GLU A 9 15.22 -11.87 -11.17
CA GLU A 9 14.86 -12.99 -12.05
C GLU A 9 13.48 -12.72 -12.65
N THR A 10 13.17 -13.38 -13.76
CA THR A 10 12.11 -13.08 -14.73
C THR A 10 10.66 -13.06 -14.21
N ARG A 11 10.40 -13.11 -12.89
CA ARG A 11 9.07 -12.96 -12.28
C ARG A 11 9.13 -12.45 -10.84
N SER A 12 9.60 -11.23 -10.61
CA SER A 12 9.40 -10.59 -9.30
C SER A 12 9.20 -9.09 -9.46
N LEU A 13 7.95 -8.70 -9.73
CA LEU A 13 7.47 -7.34 -9.59
C LEU A 13 7.49 -6.98 -8.09
N CYS A 14 8.59 -6.42 -7.61
CA CYS A 14 8.62 -5.69 -6.35
C CYS A 14 8.10 -4.27 -6.63
N TRP A 15 6.81 -4.03 -6.37
CA TRP A 15 6.26 -2.67 -6.36
C TRP A 15 5.45 -2.47 -5.07
N PHE A 16 5.89 -1.50 -4.25
CA PHE A 16 5.13 -0.92 -3.15
C PHE A 16 4.82 0.53 -3.55
N GLU A 17 3.63 0.77 -4.06
CA GLU A 17 3.18 2.07 -4.52
C GLU A 17 2.06 2.57 -3.62
N PHE A 18 2.43 3.26 -2.54
CA PHE A 18 1.50 4.14 -1.83
C PHE A 18 1.36 5.42 -2.66
N ALA A 19 0.34 5.45 -3.51
CA ALA A 19 -0.19 6.67 -4.08
C ALA A 19 -1.68 6.48 -4.42
N VAL A 20 -2.54 6.48 -3.39
CA VAL A 20 -3.92 6.91 -3.59
C VAL A 20 -3.94 8.39 -3.23
N THR A 21 -3.67 9.25 -4.21
CA THR A 21 -4.13 10.63 -4.11
C THR A 21 -5.62 10.62 -4.41
N ALA A 22 -6.41 11.02 -3.43
CA ALA A 22 -7.81 11.35 -3.58
C ALA A 22 -7.90 12.65 -4.42
N GLU A 23 -7.76 12.54 -5.73
CA GLU A 23 -8.02 13.64 -6.68
C GLU A 23 -9.06 13.24 -7.74
N ASP A 24 -9.78 12.14 -7.56
CA ASP A 24 -10.82 11.70 -8.50
C ASP A 24 -12.19 11.70 -7.80
N ASP A 25 -13.07 12.62 -8.22
CA ASP A 25 -14.44 12.84 -7.70
C ASP A 25 -15.32 11.57 -7.69
N SER A 26 -14.88 10.48 -8.34
CA SER A 26 -15.56 9.18 -8.33
C SER A 26 -15.17 8.26 -7.17
N PHE A 27 -13.98 8.44 -6.57
CA PHE A 27 -13.55 7.73 -5.36
C PHE A 27 -14.05 8.41 -4.09
N ASP A 28 -14.37 9.70 -4.17
CA ASP A 28 -15.00 10.43 -3.06
C ASP A 28 -16.32 9.76 -2.67
N HIS A 29 -17.08 9.24 -3.64
CA HIS A 29 -18.35 8.55 -3.37
C HIS A 29 -18.23 7.21 -2.63
N ILE A 30 -17.02 6.63 -2.58
CA ILE A 30 -16.73 5.33 -1.96
C ILE A 30 -16.46 5.49 -0.46
N TYR A 31 -15.75 6.55 -0.08
CA TYR A 31 -15.29 6.76 1.30
C TYR A 31 -15.88 7.99 1.99
N SER A 32 -16.43 8.99 1.28
CA SER A 32 -16.79 10.28 1.89
C SER A 32 -18.09 10.27 2.69
N THR A 33 -18.93 9.23 2.55
CA THR A 33 -20.13 9.06 3.38
C THR A 33 -20.35 7.59 3.76
N ARG A 34 -19.70 7.14 4.84
CA ARG A 34 -19.95 5.86 5.55
C ARG A 34 -21.39 5.81 6.11
N SER A 35 -22.38 5.79 5.23
CA SER A 35 -23.81 5.78 5.51
C SER A 35 -24.44 4.40 5.35
N GLY A 36 -23.63 3.38 5.02
CA GLY A 36 -24.06 2.00 4.84
C GLY A 36 -24.48 1.32 6.14
N VAL A 37 -25.17 0.20 6.02
CA VAL A 37 -25.60 -0.61 7.17
C VAL A 37 -24.43 -1.46 7.65
N ALA A 38 -24.06 -1.37 8.93
CA ALA A 38 -22.95 -2.14 9.49
C ALA A 38 -23.09 -3.66 9.26
N GLY A 39 -22.04 -4.27 8.74
CA GLY A 39 -21.94 -5.70 8.44
C GLY A 39 -22.81 -6.19 7.28
N SER A 40 -23.39 -5.28 6.49
CA SER A 40 -24.17 -5.61 5.28
C SER A 40 -23.34 -6.27 4.19
N GLY A 41 -22.04 -5.98 4.11
CA GLY A 41 -21.26 -6.28 2.91
C GLY A 41 -21.54 -5.29 1.77
N ASP A 42 -22.29 -4.22 2.01
CA ASP A 42 -22.40 -3.15 1.02
C ASP A 42 -21.05 -2.45 0.85
N TYR A 43 -20.91 -1.76 -0.27
CA TYR A 43 -19.67 -1.09 -0.62
C TYR A 43 -19.33 0.09 0.30
N ASN A 44 -20.37 0.75 0.80
CA ASN A 44 -20.30 1.84 1.77
C ASN A 44 -20.51 1.34 3.22
N ASP A 45 -20.39 0.02 3.46
CA ASP A 45 -20.46 -0.57 4.79
C ASP A 45 -19.30 -0.06 5.66
N PRO A 46 -19.59 0.61 6.79
CA PRO A 46 -18.55 1.20 7.64
C PRO A 46 -17.59 0.18 8.26
N GLU A 47 -17.92 -1.11 8.25
CA GLU A 47 -17.13 -2.17 8.89
C GLU A 47 -16.09 -2.83 7.98
N TRP A 48 -16.13 -2.58 6.67
CA TRP A 48 -15.18 -3.14 5.70
C TRP A 48 -14.06 -2.15 5.39
N ASN A 49 -12.80 -2.59 5.53
CA ASN A 49 -11.62 -1.76 5.35
C ASN A 49 -10.70 -2.34 4.28
N ALA A 50 -10.21 -1.49 3.38
CA ALA A 50 -9.22 -1.89 2.38
C ALA A 50 -7.88 -2.19 3.04
N ARG A 51 -7.29 -3.34 2.71
CA ARG A 51 -6.04 -3.85 3.29
C ARG A 51 -4.84 -3.78 2.34
N ALA A 52 -5.08 -3.63 1.04
CA ALA A 52 -4.04 -3.68 0.01
C ALA A 52 -4.08 -2.47 -0.94
N ASP A 53 -2.91 -2.12 -1.47
CA ASP A 53 -2.78 -1.12 -2.53
C ASP A 53 -3.63 -1.54 -3.74
N PRO A 54 -4.59 -0.71 -4.18
CA PRO A 54 -5.43 -1.04 -5.31
C PRO A 54 -4.60 -1.17 -6.59
N ARG A 55 -4.95 -2.13 -7.46
CA ARG A 55 -4.40 -2.23 -8.81
C ARG A 55 -5.40 -1.73 -9.83
N TRP A 56 -4.91 -0.97 -10.79
CA TRP A 56 -5.72 -0.45 -11.89
C TRP A 56 -5.69 -1.41 -13.08
N SER A 57 -6.80 -1.49 -13.83
CA SER A 57 -6.78 -2.12 -15.15
C SER A 57 -5.86 -1.33 -16.09
N PRO A 58 -5.25 -1.99 -17.09
CA PRO A 58 -4.37 -1.31 -18.05
C PRO A 58 -5.03 -0.15 -18.81
N ASP A 59 -6.35 -0.18 -18.96
CA ASP A 59 -7.14 0.87 -19.62
C ASP A 59 -7.66 1.94 -18.64
N GLY A 60 -7.33 1.83 -17.35
CA GLY A 60 -7.68 2.78 -16.30
C GLY A 60 -9.15 2.82 -15.91
N THR A 61 -9.97 1.88 -16.37
CA THR A 61 -11.43 1.85 -16.14
C THR A 61 -11.88 0.97 -14.99
N GLN A 62 -10.99 0.13 -14.46
CA GLN A 62 -11.28 -0.71 -13.32
C GLN A 62 -10.20 -0.58 -12.26
N VAL A 63 -10.59 -0.80 -11.02
CA VAL A 63 -9.70 -0.86 -9.88
C VAL A 63 -10.03 -2.10 -9.06
N VAL A 64 -9.01 -2.85 -8.67
CA VAL A 64 -9.14 -4.04 -7.82
C VAL A 64 -8.42 -3.82 -6.51
N TRP A 65 -9.06 -4.19 -5.40
CA TRP A 65 -8.44 -4.18 -4.08
C TRP A 65 -9.03 -5.30 -3.22
N TRP A 66 -8.51 -5.44 -2.01
CA TRP A 66 -8.94 -6.43 -1.03
C TRP A 66 -9.44 -5.73 0.23
N ASP A 67 -10.66 -6.08 0.66
CA ASP A 67 -11.26 -5.61 1.91
C ASP A 67 -11.35 -6.73 2.95
N GLU A 68 -11.38 -6.32 4.21
CA GLU A 68 -11.67 -7.17 5.36
C GLU A 68 -12.64 -6.49 6.33
N ILE A 69 -13.58 -7.26 6.88
CA ILE A 69 -14.44 -6.81 7.98
C ILE A 69 -13.67 -6.85 9.31
N THR A 70 -13.91 -5.89 10.20
CA THR A 70 -13.28 -5.90 11.52
C THR A 70 -13.65 -7.16 12.32
N LEU A 71 -12.66 -7.95 12.74
CA LEU A 71 -12.83 -9.18 13.52
C LEU A 71 -12.25 -9.07 14.93
N SER A 72 -12.74 -9.89 15.87
CA SER A 72 -12.15 -9.99 17.20
C SER A 72 -10.68 -10.45 17.13
N PRO A 73 -9.75 -9.93 17.96
CA PRO A 73 -9.94 -8.99 19.07
C PRO A 73 -9.93 -7.51 18.68
N ALA A 74 -9.86 -7.19 17.38
CA ALA A 74 -9.92 -5.80 16.93
C ALA A 74 -11.31 -5.18 17.21
N CYS A 75 -12.36 -5.98 17.37
CA CYS A 75 -13.65 -5.57 17.94
C CYS A 75 -14.04 -6.52 19.11
N GLY A 76 -14.96 -6.08 19.96
CA GLY A 76 -15.50 -6.86 21.08
C GLY A 76 -14.48 -7.18 22.18
N GLY A 77 -14.95 -7.85 23.25
CA GLY A 77 -14.10 -8.19 24.40
C GLY A 77 -13.68 -6.96 25.20
N GLN A 78 -12.37 -6.70 25.32
CA GLN A 78 -11.85 -5.48 25.95
C GLN A 78 -12.04 -4.23 25.06
N ASN A 79 -12.25 -4.41 23.75
CA ASN A 79 -12.59 -3.30 22.87
C ASN A 79 -14.09 -2.96 23.04
N PRO A 80 -14.44 -1.71 23.41
CA PRO A 80 -15.84 -1.31 23.59
C PRO A 80 -16.65 -1.30 22.29
N LEU A 81 -16.01 -1.39 21.13
CA LEU A 81 -16.68 -1.39 19.83
C LEU A 81 -17.29 -2.77 19.52
N PRO A 82 -18.56 -2.83 19.12
CA PRO A 82 -19.23 -4.09 18.83
C PRO A 82 -18.62 -4.77 17.61
N CYS A 83 -18.49 -6.10 17.64
CA CYS A 83 -18.23 -6.88 16.43
C CYS A 83 -19.55 -7.11 15.68
N TYR A 84 -19.59 -6.71 14.42
CA TYR A 84 -20.71 -7.03 13.54
C TYR A 84 -20.38 -8.30 12.73
N PRO A 85 -21.22 -9.35 12.78
CA PRO A 85 -21.02 -10.51 11.94
C PRO A 85 -21.25 -10.13 10.47
N SER A 86 -20.40 -10.64 9.60
CA SER A 86 -20.55 -10.48 8.15
C SER A 86 -21.86 -11.11 7.67
N LYS A 87 -22.66 -10.36 6.91
CA LYS A 87 -23.85 -10.87 6.22
C LYS A 87 -23.55 -11.39 4.81
N GLU A 88 -22.30 -11.34 4.37
CA GLU A 88 -21.87 -11.97 3.12
C GLU A 88 -22.18 -13.47 3.14
N PRO A 89 -22.37 -14.10 1.96
CA PRO A 89 -22.57 -15.54 1.87
C PRO A 89 -21.49 -16.29 2.65
N TRP A 90 -21.94 -17.16 3.57
CA TRP A 90 -21.10 -17.97 4.45
C TRP A 90 -20.30 -17.18 5.50
N GLY A 91 -20.67 -15.94 5.79
CA GLY A 91 -20.02 -15.11 6.81
C GLY A 91 -18.57 -14.76 6.48
N ARG A 92 -18.24 -14.65 5.18
CA ARG A 92 -16.89 -14.32 4.73
C ARG A 92 -16.44 -12.99 5.33
N ALA A 93 -15.22 -12.99 5.87
CA ALA A 93 -14.62 -11.80 6.48
C ALA A 93 -13.71 -11.02 5.52
N GLN A 94 -13.44 -11.57 4.34
CA GLN A 94 -12.49 -11.02 3.37
C GLN A 94 -13.08 -11.11 1.96
N ARG A 95 -12.81 -10.09 1.13
CA ARG A 95 -13.28 -10.06 -0.26
C ARG A 95 -12.33 -9.31 -1.19
N VAL A 96 -12.17 -9.82 -2.40
CA VAL A 96 -11.57 -9.04 -3.50
C VAL A 96 -12.68 -8.27 -4.17
N VAL A 97 -12.51 -6.98 -4.34
CA VAL A 97 -13.49 -6.13 -5.00
C VAL A 97 -12.89 -5.59 -6.29
N VAL A 98 -13.69 -5.59 -7.35
CA VAL A 98 -13.35 -5.01 -8.65
C VAL A 98 -14.39 -3.94 -8.95
N ALA A 99 -14.03 -2.67 -8.80
CA ALA A 99 -14.90 -1.56 -9.19
C ALA A 99 -14.68 -1.21 -10.66
N THR A 100 -15.78 -0.88 -11.34
CA THR A 100 -15.76 -0.32 -12.69
C THR A 100 -16.10 1.16 -12.61
N LEU A 101 -15.21 2.01 -13.12
CA LEU A 101 -15.28 3.45 -13.05
C LEU A 101 -16.02 3.99 -14.28
N THR A 102 -17.35 4.03 -14.19
CA THR A 102 -18.23 4.34 -15.33
C THR A 102 -18.08 5.76 -15.90
N GLY A 103 -17.47 6.67 -15.14
CA GLY A 103 -17.15 8.03 -15.61
C GLY A 103 -15.88 8.13 -16.45
N ARG A 104 -15.03 7.09 -16.46
CA ARG A 104 -13.76 7.09 -17.19
C ARG A 104 -13.92 6.51 -18.59
N LYS A 105 -13.17 7.07 -19.53
CA LYS A 105 -13.02 6.51 -20.88
C LYS A 105 -11.80 5.58 -20.89
N PRO A 106 -11.90 4.38 -21.49
CA PRO A 106 -10.75 3.49 -21.61
C PRO A 106 -9.60 4.16 -22.34
N TYR A 107 -8.40 4.08 -21.78
CA TYR A 107 -7.20 4.43 -22.52
C TYR A 107 -6.99 3.44 -23.67
N ALA A 108 -6.53 3.95 -24.80
CA ALA A 108 -6.15 3.09 -25.92
C ALA A 108 -5.03 2.13 -25.46
N PRO A 109 -5.10 0.84 -25.80
CA PRO A 109 -4.02 -0.08 -25.51
C PRO A 109 -2.73 0.45 -26.11
N VAL A 110 -1.74 0.71 -25.26
CA VAL A 110 -0.41 1.07 -25.75
C VAL A 110 0.18 -0.21 -26.33
N ASN A 111 0.55 -0.19 -27.61
CA ASN A 111 1.35 -1.27 -28.19
C ASN A 111 2.73 -1.24 -27.52
N VAL A 112 2.86 -1.99 -26.42
CA VAL A 112 4.12 -2.12 -25.71
C VAL A 112 4.96 -3.13 -26.49
N LYS A 113 6.05 -2.67 -27.09
CA LYS A 113 7.05 -3.59 -27.64
C LYS A 113 7.53 -4.47 -26.49
N THR A 114 7.59 -5.79 -26.71
CA THR A 114 8.18 -6.72 -25.73
C THR A 114 9.55 -6.17 -25.34
N ALA A 115 9.69 -5.75 -24.08
CA ALA A 115 10.99 -5.43 -23.54
C ALA A 115 11.72 -6.76 -23.36
N LEU A 116 12.94 -6.88 -23.89
CA LEU A 116 13.82 -7.95 -23.45
C LEU A 116 14.10 -7.71 -21.98
N ASP A 117 13.84 -8.70 -21.13
CA ASP A 117 14.11 -8.63 -19.69
C ASP A 117 15.63 -8.47 -19.48
N THR A 118 16.08 -7.22 -19.49
CA THR A 118 17.48 -6.88 -19.28
C THR A 118 17.66 -6.59 -17.81
N HIS A 119 17.69 -7.65 -17.02
CA HIS A 119 17.91 -7.52 -15.59
C HIS A 119 19.35 -7.04 -15.29
N SER A 120 19.52 -6.22 -14.25
CA SER A 120 20.84 -5.83 -13.76
C SER A 120 20.82 -5.45 -12.28
N GLY A 121 22.01 -5.36 -11.69
CA GLY A 121 22.17 -5.03 -10.27
C GLY A 121 21.64 -6.12 -9.34
N TYR A 122 21.38 -5.71 -8.09
CA TYR A 122 20.87 -6.60 -7.04
C TYR A 122 20.29 -5.79 -5.89
N ALA A 123 19.53 -6.47 -5.03
CA ALA A 123 19.04 -5.92 -3.77
C ALA A 123 19.52 -6.78 -2.60
N LYS A 124 19.92 -6.15 -1.49
CA LYS A 124 20.15 -6.83 -0.21
C LYS A 124 18.90 -6.67 0.64
N ILE A 125 18.33 -7.78 1.07
CA ILE A 125 17.10 -7.82 1.85
C ILE A 125 17.44 -8.31 3.25
N GLN A 126 16.91 -7.63 4.26
CA GLN A 126 16.96 -8.03 5.65
C GLN A 126 15.53 -8.18 6.18
N LEU A 127 15.23 -9.36 6.70
CA LEU A 127 13.96 -9.68 7.34
C LEU A 127 14.19 -9.87 8.84
N ARG A 128 13.33 -9.24 9.65
CA ARG A 128 13.36 -9.38 11.10
C ARG A 128 11.99 -9.81 11.60
N ASP A 129 12.00 -10.89 12.35
CA ASP A 129 10.84 -11.37 13.09
C ASP A 129 10.80 -10.68 14.46
N ASP A 130 9.61 -10.52 15.04
CA ASP A 130 9.43 -10.11 16.43
C ASP A 130 9.73 -11.28 17.40
N SER A 131 9.55 -11.04 18.69
CA SER A 131 9.76 -12.06 19.73
C SER A 131 8.77 -13.23 19.66
N ALA A 132 7.63 -13.07 19.00
CA ALA A 132 6.64 -14.12 18.77
C ALA A 132 6.92 -14.92 17.48
N GLY A 133 7.96 -14.54 16.72
CA GLY A 133 8.34 -15.19 15.47
C GLY A 133 7.56 -14.71 14.25
N SER A 134 6.77 -13.63 14.38
CA SER A 134 6.06 -13.01 13.25
C SER A 134 6.94 -11.97 12.56
N LEU A 135 6.87 -11.84 11.24
CA LEU A 135 7.66 -10.84 10.51
C LEU A 135 7.26 -9.42 10.96
N SER A 136 8.23 -8.64 11.45
CA SER A 136 8.00 -7.29 11.99
C SER A 136 8.71 -6.19 11.20
N SER A 137 9.76 -6.52 10.46
CA SER A 137 10.47 -5.54 9.65
C SER A 137 11.09 -6.13 8.39
N VAL A 138 11.03 -5.34 7.33
CA VAL A 138 11.71 -5.56 6.05
C VAL A 138 12.58 -4.35 5.78
N SER A 139 13.85 -4.58 5.46
CA SER A 139 14.76 -3.56 4.96
C SER A 139 15.40 -4.02 3.66
N VAL A 140 15.46 -3.14 2.67
CA VAL A 140 16.03 -3.41 1.36
C VAL A 140 17.04 -2.31 1.00
N GLU A 141 18.18 -2.72 0.46
CA GLU A 141 19.19 -1.83 -0.12
C GLU A 141 19.40 -2.23 -1.59
N TYR A 142 19.11 -1.31 -2.51
CA TYR A 142 19.17 -1.53 -3.96
C TYR A 142 20.49 -1.00 -4.54
N PHE A 143 21.12 -1.81 -5.38
CA PHE A 143 22.37 -1.51 -6.07
C PHE A 143 22.18 -1.66 -7.57
N LYS A 144 21.89 -0.55 -8.26
CA LYS A 144 21.58 -0.51 -9.70
C LYS A 144 20.58 -1.57 -10.12
N PHE A 145 19.59 -1.84 -9.26
CA PHE A 145 18.63 -2.91 -9.47
C PHE A 145 17.69 -2.54 -10.61
N SER A 146 17.54 -3.41 -11.59
CA SER A 146 16.58 -3.25 -12.69
C SER A 146 16.11 -4.62 -13.13
N ASP A 147 14.81 -4.81 -13.29
CA ASP A 147 14.20 -6.03 -13.81
C ASP A 147 13.96 -5.95 -15.32
N ASP A 148 13.81 -4.75 -15.88
CA ASP A 148 13.52 -4.52 -17.30
C ASP A 148 14.63 -3.78 -18.08
N GLY A 149 15.68 -3.33 -17.38
CA GLY A 149 16.81 -2.59 -17.93
C GLY A 149 16.53 -1.11 -18.23
N LYS A 150 15.32 -0.62 -17.96
CA LYS A 150 14.91 0.77 -18.20
C LYS A 150 14.82 1.55 -16.90
N PHE A 151 14.19 0.97 -15.89
CA PHE A 151 14.06 1.58 -14.57
C PHE A 151 15.16 1.05 -13.67
N VAL A 152 16.07 1.93 -13.23
CA VAL A 152 17.20 1.55 -12.38
C VAL A 152 17.02 2.13 -10.99
N LEU A 153 16.83 1.25 -10.01
CA LEU A 153 16.66 1.58 -8.60
C LEU A 153 17.98 1.56 -7.83
N ASN A 154 18.17 2.58 -6.99
CA ASN A 154 19.25 2.68 -6.01
C ASN A 154 18.71 3.23 -4.69
N GLY A 155 19.40 2.91 -3.60
CA GLY A 155 19.12 3.47 -2.28
C GLY A 155 18.50 2.47 -1.33
N THR A 156 17.82 2.97 -0.28
CA THR A 156 17.32 2.11 0.80
C THR A 156 15.85 2.35 1.09
N GLU A 157 15.17 1.29 1.51
CA GLU A 157 13.85 1.38 2.10
C GLU A 157 13.73 0.40 3.25
N SER A 158 13.11 0.84 4.35
CA SER A 158 12.83 -0.02 5.49
C SER A 158 11.49 0.33 6.09
N VAL A 159 10.75 -0.72 6.43
CA VAL A 159 9.46 -0.63 7.09
C VAL A 159 9.50 -1.54 8.30
N LYS A 160 9.08 -1.01 9.44
CA LYS A 160 8.83 -1.78 10.65
C LYS A 160 7.39 -1.56 11.08
N ALA A 161 6.63 -2.64 11.17
CA ALA A 161 5.29 -2.63 11.74
C ALA A 161 5.34 -3.18 13.17
N THR A 162 4.69 -2.49 14.10
CA THR A 162 4.54 -2.90 15.48
C THR A 162 3.06 -2.85 15.84
N ALA A 163 2.52 -3.94 16.38
CA ALA A 163 1.21 -3.91 17.00
C ALA A 163 1.31 -3.08 18.29
N GLY A 164 0.56 -1.98 18.38
CA GLY A 164 0.45 -1.15 19.57
C GLY A 164 -0.59 -1.73 20.54
N THR A 165 -1.86 -1.68 20.14
CA THR A 165 -2.99 -2.33 20.82
C THR A 165 -3.60 -3.37 19.86
N ALA A 166 -4.74 -3.96 20.19
CA ALA A 166 -5.45 -4.87 19.29
C ALA A 166 -5.79 -4.24 17.92
N THR A 167 -5.83 -2.91 17.83
CA THR A 167 -6.32 -2.17 16.64
C THR A 167 -5.33 -1.13 16.12
N LEU A 168 -4.40 -0.70 16.97
CA LEU A 168 -3.38 0.28 16.62
C LEU A 168 -2.18 -0.41 15.98
N ILE A 169 -1.91 -0.08 14.72
CA ILE A 169 -0.67 -0.45 14.04
C ILE A 169 0.22 0.79 14.00
N LEU A 170 1.43 0.65 14.52
CA LEU A 170 2.47 1.66 14.44
C LEU A 170 3.47 1.23 13.36
N VAL A 171 3.68 2.08 12.36
CA VAL A 171 4.65 1.82 11.29
C VAL A 171 5.74 2.89 11.33
N ASP A 172 7.00 2.45 11.39
CA ASP A 172 8.19 3.30 11.16
C ASP A 172 8.71 3.01 9.76
N TRP A 173 8.57 3.98 8.87
CA TRP A 173 9.05 3.93 7.49
C TRP A 173 10.29 4.83 7.37
N ARG A 174 11.36 4.30 6.77
CA ARG A 174 12.49 5.09 6.26
C ARG A 174 12.74 4.77 4.80
N SER A 175 12.79 5.80 3.96
CA SER A 175 13.02 5.66 2.52
C SER A 175 14.02 6.71 2.05
N ASP A 176 14.99 6.29 1.26
CA ASP A 176 15.86 7.14 0.44
C ASP A 176 16.10 6.41 -0.89
N LEU A 177 15.03 6.32 -1.68
CA LEU A 177 15.04 5.65 -2.97
C LEU A 177 15.18 6.66 -4.11
N VAL A 178 15.97 6.26 -5.10
CA VAL A 178 16.15 6.97 -6.36
C VAL A 178 15.94 5.97 -7.49
N GLN A 179 15.07 6.31 -8.42
CA GLN A 179 14.85 5.59 -9.66
C GLN A 179 15.30 6.46 -10.83
N ALA A 180 16.14 5.92 -11.70
CA ALA A 180 16.55 6.58 -12.93
C ALA A 180 15.88 5.93 -14.14
N VAL A 181 15.42 6.78 -15.08
CA VAL A 181 14.84 6.40 -16.38
C VAL A 181 15.42 7.32 -17.45
N GLY A 182 16.53 6.90 -18.07
CA GLY A 182 17.32 7.81 -18.90
C GLY A 182 17.81 9.00 -18.05
N ASP A 183 17.46 10.22 -18.46
CA ASP A 183 17.79 11.47 -17.75
C ASP A 183 16.76 11.85 -16.67
N VAL A 184 15.63 11.14 -16.59
CA VAL A 184 14.59 11.40 -15.58
C VAL A 184 14.96 10.70 -14.27
N VAL A 185 14.82 11.44 -13.16
CA VAL A 185 15.09 10.94 -11.81
C VAL A 185 13.84 11.08 -10.94
N ASN A 186 13.31 9.94 -10.54
CA ASN A 186 12.20 9.82 -9.59
C ASN A 186 12.75 9.49 -8.20
N THR A 187 12.08 9.94 -7.14
CA THR A 187 12.52 9.65 -5.77
C THR A 187 11.37 9.32 -4.86
N LYS A 188 11.63 8.53 -3.82
CA LYS A 188 10.75 8.31 -2.68
C LYS A 188 11.59 8.45 -1.42
N LYS A 189 11.32 9.49 -0.64
CA LYS A 189 12.18 9.89 0.48
C LYS A 189 11.36 10.21 1.71
N THR A 190 11.83 9.76 2.86
CA THR A 190 11.30 10.20 4.15
C THR A 190 12.06 11.41 4.68
N SER A 191 11.46 12.15 5.62
CA SER A 191 12.20 13.15 6.40
C SER A 191 13.40 12.52 7.13
N PRO A 192 14.40 13.30 7.60
CA PRO A 192 15.56 12.76 8.33
C PRO A 192 15.18 11.93 9.58
N GLY A 193 14.06 12.26 10.23
CA GLY A 193 13.54 11.49 11.36
C GLY A 193 12.83 10.18 10.97
N GLY A 194 12.61 9.96 9.67
CA GLY A 194 11.75 8.93 9.12
C GLY A 194 10.33 9.45 8.87
N PHE A 195 9.42 8.49 8.73
CA PHE A 195 7.99 8.70 8.60
C PHE A 195 7.30 7.67 9.50
N GLN A 196 6.83 8.13 10.66
CA GLN A 196 6.15 7.29 11.63
C GLN A 196 4.66 7.53 11.50
N LEU A 197 3.91 6.49 11.13
CA LEU A 197 2.46 6.56 11.02
C LEU A 197 1.80 5.63 12.03
N SER A 198 0.66 6.07 12.54
CA SER A 198 -0.24 5.28 13.36
C SER A 198 -1.54 5.11 12.60
N ILE A 199 -1.95 3.85 12.41
CA ILE A 199 -3.24 3.49 11.85
C ILE A 199 -4.00 2.78 12.96
N ASP A 200 -5.06 3.42 13.45
CA ASP A 200 -6.05 2.74 14.26
C ASP A 200 -7.19 2.32 13.35
N ILE A 201 -7.28 1.01 13.09
CA ILE A 201 -8.30 0.45 12.20
C ILE A 201 -9.73 0.67 12.71
N MET A 202 -9.91 1.07 13.98
CA MET A 202 -11.24 1.39 14.53
C MET A 202 -11.71 2.78 14.19
N THR A 203 -10.80 3.75 14.14
CA THR A 203 -11.15 5.15 13.86
C THR A 203 -10.88 5.52 12.41
N ASN A 204 -10.21 4.63 11.66
CA ASN A 204 -9.72 4.87 10.31
C ASN A 204 -8.95 6.21 10.21
N MET A 205 -8.25 6.56 11.29
CA MET A 205 -7.60 7.85 11.42
C MET A 205 -6.13 7.71 11.08
N PHE A 206 -5.70 8.39 10.03
CA PHE A 206 -4.30 8.53 9.68
C PHE A 206 -3.66 9.61 10.55
N ASN A 207 -2.59 9.28 11.26
CA ASN A 207 -1.71 10.26 11.87
C ASN A 207 -0.27 9.89 11.59
N ALA A 208 0.54 10.88 11.26
CA ALA A 208 1.96 10.71 11.02
C ALA A 208 2.81 11.81 11.65
N ASN A 209 4.05 11.43 11.96
CA ASN A 209 5.15 12.32 12.28
C ASN A 209 6.27 12.13 11.24
N GLY A 210 6.91 13.22 10.83
CA GLY A 210 7.78 13.24 9.67
C GLY A 210 7.01 13.27 8.35
N THR A 211 7.73 13.05 7.25
CA THR A 211 7.15 13.12 5.90
C THR A 211 7.57 11.92 5.06
N LEU A 212 6.72 11.55 4.10
CA LEU A 212 7.04 10.66 2.99
C LEU A 212 6.70 11.41 1.70
N THR A 213 7.75 11.75 0.95
CA THR A 213 7.64 12.53 -0.27
C THR A 213 8.05 11.67 -1.45
N THR A 214 7.20 11.63 -2.47
CA THR A 214 7.47 10.94 -3.73
C THR A 214 7.51 11.97 -4.86
N THR A 215 8.54 11.92 -5.71
CA THR A 215 8.63 12.75 -6.91
C THR A 215 8.69 11.86 -8.13
N VAL A 216 7.76 12.05 -9.06
CA VAL A 216 7.66 11.33 -10.33
C VAL A 216 7.56 12.34 -11.45
N ASP A 217 8.46 12.26 -12.44
CA ASP A 217 8.49 13.14 -13.61
C ASP A 217 8.44 14.64 -13.24
N GLY A 218 9.10 15.01 -12.14
CA GLY A 218 9.14 16.37 -11.61
C GLY A 218 7.90 16.80 -10.81
N LYS A 219 6.82 16.00 -10.77
CA LYS A 219 5.66 16.24 -9.89
C LYS A 219 5.90 15.61 -8.53
N THR A 220 5.62 16.36 -7.47
CA THR A 220 5.81 15.93 -6.08
C THR A 220 4.48 15.61 -5.42
N TYR A 221 4.48 14.51 -4.65
CA TYR A 221 3.36 13.96 -3.92
C TYR A 221 3.75 13.81 -2.44
N HIS A 222 2.78 14.01 -1.56
CA HIS A 222 2.95 13.93 -0.12
C HIS A 222 1.95 12.94 0.49
N GLN A 223 2.26 12.45 1.68
CA GLN A 223 1.32 11.68 2.48
C GLN A 223 0.04 12.48 2.78
N PRO A 224 -1.08 11.81 3.16
CA PRO A 224 -2.27 12.48 3.66
C PRO A 224 -2.00 13.40 4.86
N ALA A 225 -2.90 14.35 5.09
CA ALA A 225 -2.86 15.18 6.29
C ALA A 225 -3.25 14.35 7.53
N ASN A 226 -2.76 14.73 8.71
CA ASN A 226 -3.18 14.08 9.94
C ASN A 226 -4.67 14.32 10.22
N GLY A 227 -5.34 13.31 10.76
CA GLY A 227 -6.75 13.34 11.12
C GLY A 227 -7.72 13.05 9.96
N THR A 228 -7.22 12.58 8.82
CA THR A 228 -8.03 12.09 7.69
C THR A 228 -8.22 10.58 7.72
#